data_AF-A0A962JV46-F1
#
_entry.id   AF-A0A962JV46-F1
#
_cell.length_a   1.000
_cell.length_b   1.000
_cell.length_c   1.000
_cell.angle_alpha   90.00
_cell.angle_beta   90.00
_cell.angle_gamma   90.00
#
_symmetry.space_group_name_H-M   'P 1'
#
loop_
_entity.id
_entity.type
_entity.pdbx_description
1 polymer ?
#
loop_
_entity_poly.entity_id
_entity_poly.type
_entity_poly.pdbx_seq_one_letter_code
_entity_poly.pdbx_strand_id
1 'polypeptide(L)'
;MTPALIISVTFIVMLCGCMLAMSVHVLRKVQRLQERLDNDMRALRGEITAVSRGAVGLGKRVKKVQDTLQDTRRRQEDLENKDMGDVAIIHASKLALMGAPTEELVSTCGLSKAEASLLSLMAARSKAEGRHAA
;
A
#
# COMPACT_ATOMS: atom_id res chain seq x y z
N MET A 1 -64.38 -58.97 -35.24
CA MET A 1 -63.08 -58.27 -35.04
C MET A 1 -63.21 -57.46 -33.75
N THR A 2 -62.29 -57.65 -32.81
CA THR A 2 -62.54 -57.66 -31.36
C THR A 2 -62.33 -56.29 -30.70
N PRO A 3 -63.29 -55.75 -29.92
CA PRO A 3 -63.18 -54.44 -29.25
C PRO A 3 -61.97 -54.33 -28.31
N ALA A 4 -61.44 -55.46 -27.83
CA ALA A 4 -60.23 -55.52 -27.01
C ALA A 4 -58.97 -54.93 -27.70
N LEU A 5 -58.85 -55.06 -29.03
CA LEU A 5 -57.69 -54.50 -29.76
C LEU A 5 -57.74 -52.98 -29.85
N ILE A 6 -58.93 -52.39 -29.92
CA ILE A 6 -59.08 -50.94 -29.98
C ILE A 6 -58.69 -50.32 -28.63
N ILE A 7 -59.14 -50.94 -27.53
CA ILE A 7 -58.83 -50.47 -26.18
C ILE A 7 -57.32 -50.52 -25.92
N SER A 8 -56.63 -51.61 -26.26
CA SER A 8 -55.18 -51.72 -26.04
C SER A 8 -54.39 -50.69 -26.85
N VAL A 9 -54.75 -50.44 -28.11
CA VAL A 9 -54.09 -49.42 -28.95
C VAL A 9 -54.28 -48.02 -28.38
N THR A 10 -55.50 -47.65 -27.96
CA THR A 10 -55.75 -46.33 -27.36
C THR A 10 -54.96 -46.13 -26.06
N PHE A 11 -54.85 -47.17 -25.24
CA PHE A 11 -54.07 -47.12 -24.00
C PHE A 11 -52.58 -46.92 -24.28
N ILE A 12 -52.01 -47.64 -25.27
CA ILE A 12 -50.61 -47.47 -25.67
C ILE A 12 -50.35 -46.05 -26.20
N VAL A 13 -51.23 -45.50 -27.04
CA VAL A 13 -51.09 -44.14 -27.56
C VAL A 13 -51.16 -43.11 -26.44
N MET A 14 -52.07 -43.28 -25.47
CA MET A 14 -52.17 -42.40 -24.31
C MET A 14 -50.89 -42.46 -23.47
N LEU A 15 -50.36 -43.65 -23.18
CA LEU A 15 -49.10 -43.81 -22.43
C LEU A 15 -47.91 -43.20 -23.17
N CYS A 16 -47.78 -43.40 -24.47
CA CYS A 16 -46.73 -42.77 -25.27
C CYS A 16 -46.85 -41.23 -25.25
N GLY A 17 -48.06 -40.69 -25.36
CA GLY A 17 -48.31 -39.26 -25.25
C GLY A 17 -47.88 -38.69 -23.89
N CYS A 18 -48.24 -39.37 -22.80
CA CYS A 18 -47.83 -38.99 -21.44
C CYS A 18 -46.31 -39.03 -21.26
N MET A 19 -45.64 -40.06 -21.77
CA MET A 19 -44.18 -40.20 -21.69
C MET A 19 -43.46 -39.09 -22.47
N LEU A 20 -43.96 -38.73 -23.66
CA LEU A 20 -43.43 -37.63 -24.46
C LEU A 20 -43.67 -36.27 -23.77
N ALA A 21 -44.84 -36.06 -23.18
CA ALA A 21 -45.13 -34.83 -22.44
C ALA A 21 -44.20 -34.67 -21.22
N MET A 22 -43.99 -35.76 -20.47
CA MET A 22 -43.09 -35.78 -19.32
C MET A 22 -41.63 -35.54 -19.74
N SER A 23 -41.16 -36.18 -20.81
CA SER A 23 -39.78 -35.99 -21.28
C SER A 23 -39.54 -34.54 -21.71
N VAL A 24 -40.46 -33.93 -22.46
CA VAL A 24 -40.40 -32.51 -22.85
C VAL A 24 -40.44 -31.59 -21.62
N HIS A 25 -41.26 -31.90 -20.62
CA HIS A 25 -41.34 -31.11 -19.40
C HIS A 25 -40.03 -31.17 -18.59
N VAL A 26 -39.44 -32.36 -18.46
CA VAL A 26 -38.14 -32.55 -17.79
C VAL A 26 -37.04 -31.83 -18.57
N LEU A 27 -36.98 -31.96 -19.90
CA LEU A 27 -36.01 -31.27 -20.75
C LEU A 27 -36.08 -29.76 -20.58
N ARG A 28 -37.29 -29.17 -20.62
CA ARG A 28 -37.48 -27.73 -20.38
C ARG A 28 -37.05 -27.31 -18.98
N LYS A 29 -37.32 -28.14 -17.98
CA LYS A 29 -36.88 -27.87 -16.60
C LYS A 29 -35.36 -27.88 -16.50
N VAL A 30 -34.70 -28.89 -17.10
CA VAL A 30 -33.23 -29.00 -17.14
C VAL A 30 -32.61 -27.80 -17.85
N GLN A 31 -33.16 -27.39 -19.01
CA GLN A 31 -32.70 -26.20 -19.73
C GLN A 31 -32.77 -24.94 -18.86
N ARG A 32 -33.91 -24.70 -18.19
CA ARG A 32 -34.05 -23.56 -17.27
C ARG A 32 -33.08 -23.62 -16.09
N LEU A 33 -32.80 -24.80 -15.56
CA LEU A 33 -31.80 -24.96 -14.49
C LEU A 33 -30.39 -24.66 -15.03
N GLN A 34 -30.05 -25.15 -16.22
CA GLN A 34 -28.76 -24.87 -16.85
C GLN A 34 -28.57 -23.37 -17.11
N GLU A 35 -29.58 -22.68 -17.60
CA GLU A 35 -29.55 -21.22 -17.80
C GLU A 35 -29.33 -20.48 -16.49
N ARG A 36 -30.01 -20.89 -15.40
CA ARG A 36 -29.82 -20.30 -14.06
C ARG A 36 -28.39 -20.52 -13.57
N LEU A 37 -27.88 -21.74 -13.67
CA LEU A 37 -26.51 -22.05 -13.26
C LEU A 37 -25.48 -21.26 -14.07
N ASP A 38 -25.68 -21.10 -15.38
CA ASP A 38 -24.76 -20.31 -16.21
C ASP A 38 -24.79 -18.82 -15.83
N ASN A 39 -25.98 -18.28 -15.55
CA ASN A 39 -26.12 -16.91 -15.07
C ASN A 39 -25.44 -16.70 -13.71
N ASP A 40 -25.65 -17.60 -12.76
CA ASP A 40 -25.02 -17.54 -11.44
C ASP A 40 -23.50 -17.65 -11.55
N MET A 41 -23.00 -18.55 -12.41
CA MET A 41 -21.56 -18.67 -12.69
C MET A 41 -20.98 -17.40 -13.31
N ARG A 42 -21.69 -16.75 -14.23
CA ARG A 42 -21.26 -15.46 -14.81
C ARG A 42 -21.23 -14.37 -13.76
N ALA A 43 -22.23 -14.30 -12.89
CA ALA A 43 -22.28 -13.33 -11.80
C ALA A 43 -21.10 -13.53 -10.83
N LEU A 44 -20.87 -14.76 -10.36
CA LEU A 44 -19.75 -15.10 -9.48
C LEU A 44 -18.39 -14.76 -10.10
N ARG A 45 -18.19 -15.07 -11.39
CA ARG A 45 -16.97 -14.69 -12.11
C ARG A 45 -16.79 -13.17 -12.16
N GLY A 46 -17.89 -12.42 -12.32
CA GLY A 46 -17.89 -10.96 -12.25
C GLY A 46 -17.46 -10.45 -10.87
N GLU A 47 -18.03 -11.00 -9.80
CA GLU A 47 -17.68 -10.67 -8.42
C GLU A 47 -16.21 -10.97 -8.11
N ILE A 48 -15.72 -12.16 -8.48
CA ILE A 48 -14.31 -12.53 -8.33
C ILE A 48 -13.42 -11.53 -9.06
N THR A 49 -13.77 -11.17 -10.29
CA THR A 49 -13.00 -10.19 -11.07
C THR A 49 -12.99 -8.81 -10.38
N ALA A 50 -14.12 -8.38 -9.82
CA ALA A 50 -14.21 -7.13 -9.08
C ALA A 50 -13.34 -7.16 -7.81
N VAL A 51 -13.40 -8.26 -7.04
CA VAL A 51 -12.57 -8.46 -5.84
C VAL A 51 -11.09 -8.50 -6.21
N SER A 52 -10.69 -9.23 -7.26
CA SER A 52 -9.30 -9.28 -7.72
C SER A 52 -8.80 -7.89 -8.13
N ARG A 53 -9.60 -7.10 -8.85
CA ARG A 53 -9.26 -5.70 -9.17
C ARG A 53 -9.13 -4.85 -7.92
N GLY A 54 -10.02 -5.03 -6.95
CA GLY A 54 -9.96 -4.39 -5.63
C GLY A 54 -8.67 -4.72 -4.88
N ALA A 55 -8.29 -6.00 -4.85
CA ALA A 55 -7.06 -6.49 -4.21
C ALA A 55 -5.80 -5.89 -4.83
N VAL A 56 -5.74 -5.81 -6.17
CA VAL A 56 -4.63 -5.14 -6.87
C VAL A 56 -4.57 -3.64 -6.51
N GLY A 57 -5.73 -2.97 -6.46
CA GLY A 57 -5.82 -1.57 -6.03
C GLY A 57 -5.35 -1.35 -4.60
N LEU A 58 -5.75 -2.23 -3.67
CA LEU A 58 -5.27 -2.24 -2.29
C LEU A 58 -3.76 -2.44 -2.22
N GLY A 59 -3.21 -3.41 -2.96
CA GLY A 59 -1.77 -3.66 -3.00
C GLY A 59 -0.96 -2.43 -3.42
N LYS A 60 -1.43 -1.68 -4.42
CA LYS A 60 -0.81 -0.40 -4.81
C LYS A 60 -0.85 0.66 -3.71
N ARG A 61 -1.98 0.76 -2.99
CA ARG A 61 -2.14 1.72 -1.88
C ARG A 61 -1.26 1.34 -0.69
N VAL A 62 -1.21 0.07 -0.33
CA VAL A 62 -0.33 -0.47 0.72
C VAL A 62 1.13 -0.18 0.38
N LYS A 63 1.55 -0.45 -0.87
CA LYS A 63 2.90 -0.12 -1.33
C LYS A 63 3.20 1.37 -1.19
N LYS A 64 2.30 2.25 -1.60
CA LYS A 64 2.46 3.71 -1.45
C LYS A 64 2.62 4.14 0.01
N VAL A 65 1.85 3.53 0.92
CA VAL A 65 1.98 3.78 2.36
C VAL A 65 3.34 3.29 2.87
N GLN A 66 3.77 2.10 2.46
CA GLN A 66 5.07 1.54 2.83
C GLN A 66 6.23 2.42 2.35
N ASP A 67 6.19 2.89 1.10
CA ASP A 67 7.19 3.79 0.53
C ASP A 67 7.26 5.12 1.31
N THR A 68 6.09 5.66 1.67
CA THR A 68 5.99 6.91 2.45
C THR A 68 6.54 6.73 3.86
N LEU A 69 6.24 5.59 4.49
CA LEU A 69 6.72 5.25 5.83
C LEU A 69 8.23 5.02 5.83
N GLN A 70 8.78 4.38 4.78
CA GLN A 70 10.21 4.22 4.61
C GLN A 70 10.93 5.57 4.40
N ASP A 71 10.37 6.47 3.60
CA ASP A 71 10.91 7.83 3.42
C ASP A 71 10.88 8.60 4.75
N THR A 72 9.78 8.52 5.48
CA THR A 72 9.61 9.19 6.78
C THR A 72 10.62 8.65 7.78
N ARG A 73 10.80 7.32 7.83
CA ARG A 73 11.80 6.68 8.69
C ARG A 73 13.21 7.13 8.36
N ARG A 74 13.58 7.19 7.07
CA ARG A 74 14.90 7.69 6.65
C ARG A 74 15.12 9.13 7.09
N ARG A 75 14.13 10.01 6.91
CA ARG A 75 14.23 11.39 7.38
C ARG A 75 14.34 11.48 8.90
N GLN A 76 13.65 10.62 9.62
CA GLN A 76 13.77 10.55 11.08
C GLN A 76 15.17 10.09 11.48
N GLU A 77 15.71 9.04 10.86
CA GLU A 77 17.09 8.59 11.07
C GLU A 77 18.09 9.71 10.74
N ASP A 78 17.91 10.44 9.63
CA ASP A 78 18.76 11.59 9.28
C ASP A 78 18.66 12.76 10.28
N LEU A 79 17.49 12.96 10.90
CA LEU A 79 17.27 13.98 11.93
C LEU A 79 17.81 13.56 13.29
N GLU A 80 17.69 12.28 13.65
CA GLU A 80 18.29 11.71 14.86
C GLU A 80 19.81 11.67 14.76
N ASN A 81 20.34 11.40 13.56
CA ASN A 81 21.79 11.36 13.30
C ASN A 81 22.39 12.75 13.06
N LYS A 82 21.58 13.75 12.70
CA LYS A 82 21.92 15.17 12.85
C LYS A 82 21.85 15.52 14.33
N ASP A 83 22.93 15.21 15.02
CA ASP A 83 23.13 15.53 16.41
C ASP A 83 22.79 17.02 16.65
N MET A 84 21.98 17.33 17.66
CA MET A 84 21.74 18.73 18.05
C MET A 84 23.06 19.45 18.35
N GLY A 85 24.10 18.69 18.72
CA GLY A 85 25.48 19.15 18.84
C GLY A 85 26.04 19.76 17.55
N ASP A 86 25.77 19.19 16.37
CA ASP A 86 26.32 19.69 15.10
C ASP A 86 25.75 21.07 14.73
N VAL A 87 24.45 21.28 14.98
CA VAL A 87 23.80 22.59 14.74
C VAL A 87 24.33 23.64 15.73
N ALA A 88 24.47 23.27 17.01
CA ALA A 88 25.04 24.15 18.04
C ALA A 88 26.51 24.49 17.75
N ILE A 89 27.31 23.52 17.28
CA ILE A 89 28.71 23.70 16.90
C ILE A 89 28.86 24.57 15.66
N ILE A 90 28.03 24.40 14.62
CA ILE A 90 28.06 25.26 13.42
C ILE A 90 27.73 26.71 13.80
N HIS A 91 26.73 26.92 14.66
CA HIS A 91 26.36 28.26 15.13
C HIS A 91 27.48 28.88 16.01
N ALA A 92 28.05 28.09 16.94
CA ALA A 92 29.16 28.52 17.79
C ALA A 92 30.43 28.82 16.99
N SER A 93 30.75 28.04 15.96
CA SER A 93 31.89 28.28 15.06
C SER A 93 31.76 29.63 14.34
N LYS A 94 30.57 29.97 13.88
CA LYS A 94 30.29 31.26 13.23
C LYS A 94 30.43 32.45 14.20
N LEU A 95 29.96 32.31 15.44
CA LEU A 95 30.13 33.29 16.50
C LEU A 95 31.61 33.46 16.90
N ALA A 96 32.35 32.35 17.00
CA ALA A 96 33.78 32.36 17.31
C ALA A 96 34.59 33.06 16.21
N LEU A 97 34.26 32.86 14.93
CA LEU A 97 34.87 33.59 13.79
C LEU A 97 34.62 35.11 13.86
N MET A 98 33.47 35.51 14.37
CA MET A 98 33.14 36.93 14.63
C MET A 98 33.86 37.49 15.88
N GLY A 99 34.58 36.65 16.63
CA GLY A 99 35.37 37.06 17.79
C GLY A 99 34.58 37.12 19.10
N ALA A 100 33.46 36.41 19.19
CA ALA A 100 32.71 36.30 20.45
C ALA A 100 33.58 35.68 21.57
N PRO A 101 33.53 36.21 22.80
CA PRO A 101 34.25 35.65 23.94
C PRO A 101 33.75 34.24 24.30
N THR A 102 34.65 33.44 24.90
CA THR A 102 34.38 32.05 25.29
C THR A 102 33.17 31.88 26.19
N GLU A 103 32.96 32.81 27.13
CA GLU A 103 31.82 32.83 28.04
C GLU A 103 30.49 33.02 27.30
N GLU A 104 30.47 33.80 26.21
CA GLU A 104 29.26 34.03 25.40
C GLU A 104 28.94 32.81 24.53
N LEU A 105 29.95 32.09 24.06
CA LEU A 105 29.79 30.82 23.34
C LEU A 105 29.19 29.72 24.24
N VAL A 106 29.65 29.63 25.49
CA VAL A 106 29.11 28.69 26.50
C VAL A 106 27.65 29.04 26.84
N SER A 107 27.38 30.32 27.12
CA SER A 107 26.04 30.79 27.51
C SER A 107 25.02 30.70 26.39
N THR A 108 25.40 31.03 25.15
CA THR A 108 24.45 31.23 24.04
C THR A 108 24.23 29.95 23.25
N CYS A 109 25.27 29.11 23.11
CA CYS A 109 25.21 27.90 22.30
C CYS A 109 25.19 26.61 23.15
N GLY A 110 25.31 26.70 24.49
CA GLY A 110 25.20 25.56 25.40
C GLY A 110 26.41 24.61 25.40
N LEU A 111 27.58 25.08 24.96
CA LEU A 111 28.80 24.27 24.90
C LEU A 111 29.47 24.13 26.26
N SER A 112 30.23 23.05 26.46
CA SER A 112 31.15 22.97 27.59
C SER A 112 32.30 23.98 27.44
N LYS A 113 32.91 24.37 28.56
CA LYS A 113 34.05 25.30 28.57
C LYS A 113 35.24 24.80 27.73
N ALA A 114 35.44 23.47 27.68
CA ALA A 114 36.49 22.85 26.89
C ALA A 114 36.20 22.96 25.38
N GLU A 115 34.96 22.74 24.94
CA GLU A 115 34.57 22.83 23.53
C GLU A 115 34.58 24.27 23.01
N ALA A 116 34.10 25.23 23.82
CA ALA A 116 34.14 26.65 23.45
C ALA A 116 35.58 27.18 23.30
N SER A 117 36.50 26.75 24.17
CA SER A 117 37.92 27.09 24.09
C SER A 117 38.57 26.50 22.84
N LEU A 118 38.28 25.24 22.52
CA LEU A 118 38.76 24.58 21.31
C LEU A 118 38.30 25.30 20.03
N LEU A 119 37.01 25.66 19.94
CA LEU A 119 36.45 26.39 18.80
C LEU A 119 37.06 27.78 18.62
N SER A 120 37.30 28.51 19.71
CA SER A 120 37.97 29.83 19.68
C SER A 120 39.39 29.72 19.12
N LEU A 121 40.15 28.70 19.53
CA LEU A 121 41.50 28.43 19.02
C LEU A 121 41.49 28.04 17.53
N MET A 122 40.56 27.19 17.12
CA MET A 122 40.40 26.80 15.71
C MET A 122 40.01 27.99 14.82
N ALA A 123 39.10 28.85 15.30
CA ALA A 123 38.69 30.07 14.60
C ALA A 123 39.82 31.12 14.51
N ALA A 124 40.61 31.27 15.58
CA ALA A 124 41.79 32.14 15.57
C ALA A 124 42.85 31.66 14.57
N ARG A 125 43.04 30.34 14.45
CA ARG A 125 43.95 29.73 13.48
C ARG A 125 43.49 29.92 12.04
N SER A 126 42.22 29.70 11.71
CA SER A 126 41.71 29.89 10.35
C SER A 126 41.77 31.36 9.90
N LYS A 127 41.55 32.30 10.82
CA LYS A 127 41.69 33.75 10.58
C LYS A 127 43.15 34.16 10.35
N ALA A 128 44.11 33.48 10.97
CA ALA A 128 45.53 33.68 10.73
C ALA A 128 46.01 33.08 9.39
N GLU A 129 45.53 31.88 9.03
CA GLU A 129 45.82 31.25 7.73
C GLU A 129 45.26 32.06 6.55
N GLY A 130 44.07 32.66 6.67
CA GLY A 130 43.51 33.56 5.66
C GLY A 130 44.25 34.90 5.49
N ARG A 131 45.09 35.29 6.44
CA ARG A 131 45.89 36.54 6.42
C ARG A 131 47.29 36.35 5.82
N HIS A 132 47.71 35.11 5.58
CA HIS A 132 48.95 34.78 4.87
C HIS A 132 48.76 34.50 3.37
N ALA A 133 47.52 34.38 2.91
CA ALA A 133 47.16 34.15 1.50
C ALA A 133 46.66 35.41 0.75
N ALA A 134 46.65 36.57 1.42
CA ALA A 134 46.31 37.89 0.87
C ALA A 134 47.51 38.83 1.03
#